data_AF-A0A7S2X2T1-F1
#
_entry.id   AF-A0A7S2X2T1-F1
#
_cell.length_a   1.000
_cell.length_b   1.000
_cell.length_c   1.000
_cell.angle_alpha   90.00
_cell.angle_beta   90.00
_cell.angle_gamma   90.00
#
_symmetry.space_group_name_H-M   'P 1'
#
loop_
_entity.id
_entity.type
_entity.pdbx_description
1 polymer ?
#
loop_
_entity_poly.entity_id
_entity_poly.type
_entity_poly.pdbx_seq_one_letter_code
_entity_poly.pdbx_strand_id
1 'polypeptide(L)'
;MTFATIILQNKERSAELSVKMHGEFKTHRNHILLLGSLRDMFRKNKPPKERPRESQARFSPYSPCSISSYYQIRDALPQEAARAANGSMPASVGLYDSLDDGLAVDDAELNLLFLSGVMESENCGWRLQMNATSINMDRTISKVTNYCFMMVSIAILQLVCLVHQVRQVANPGVSLLSLGQQAMLDAYLCLLHLTAGIVAESMFSALATAAFCEFVVFSMFEMRYLIACSHSRLGSSVNWYEAQADIGTIYGRFYGLLLCGIILVYELKDHYWFLTFVFYSFWIPQIVRNAVHAHRRPLKPLFIVGMSVCRLILPLYFYGCPNNFMKVPYSPRMCFGLTLYVGGQVVLLLLQYYKGSRVFVPAVFLPEQYNYFRKVKELESLREEEGGLDCVICMEPVDIKSPSKRMVTPCNHFFHQECLERWLQVKRTCPTCRSPLPPIV
;
A
#
# COMPACT_ATOMS: atom_id res chain seq x y z
N MET A 1 18.39 14.40 -16.29
CA MET A 1 18.44 15.88 -16.41
C MET A 1 17.80 16.28 -17.72
N THR A 2 17.17 17.45 -17.80
CA THR A 2 16.52 17.97 -19.01
C THR A 2 17.41 19.02 -19.66
N PHE A 3 17.62 18.92 -20.98
CA PHE A 3 18.56 19.76 -21.73
C PHE A 3 17.83 20.46 -22.86
N ALA A 4 18.20 21.72 -23.10
CA ALA A 4 17.77 22.47 -24.26
C ALA A 4 19.00 22.99 -25.01
N THR A 5 19.08 22.72 -26.30
CA THR A 5 20.10 23.27 -27.19
C THR A 5 19.48 24.40 -27.99
N ILE A 6 20.14 25.56 -27.96
CA ILE A 6 19.73 26.74 -28.71
C ILE A 6 20.87 27.10 -29.66
N ILE A 7 20.55 27.25 -30.94
CA ILE A 7 21.48 27.60 -32.00
C ILE A 7 21.03 28.95 -32.58
N LEU A 8 21.92 29.94 -32.50
CA LEU A 8 21.72 31.27 -33.07
C LEU A 8 22.58 31.41 -34.33
N GLN A 9 21.94 31.75 -35.45
CA GLN A 9 22.58 32.02 -36.73
C GLN A 9 22.18 33.41 -37.24
N ASN A 10 23.15 34.12 -37.83
CA ASN A 10 22.90 35.36 -38.55
C ASN A 10 23.16 35.12 -40.05
N LYS A 11 22.24 35.50 -40.93
CA LYS A 11 22.44 35.35 -42.39
C LYS A 11 23.61 36.19 -42.92
N GLU A 12 23.99 37.27 -42.24
CA GLU A 12 25.07 38.18 -42.64
C GLU A 12 26.43 37.85 -42.01
N ARG A 13 26.47 37.01 -40.97
CA ARG A 13 27.72 36.59 -40.30
C ARG A 13 27.82 35.07 -40.34
N SER A 14 28.92 34.54 -40.86
CA SER A 14 29.21 33.09 -40.92
C SER A 14 29.43 32.42 -39.55
N ALA A 15 29.14 33.11 -38.43
CA ALA A 15 29.33 32.61 -37.09
C ALA A 15 28.02 32.02 -36.54
N GLU A 16 28.07 30.75 -36.14
CA GLU A 16 27.01 30.05 -35.43
C GLU A 16 27.35 30.01 -33.94
N LEU A 17 26.38 30.36 -33.09
CA LEU A 17 26.53 30.26 -31.64
C LEU A 17 25.56 29.21 -31.10
N SER A 18 26.08 28.10 -30.58
CA SER A 18 25.30 27.08 -29.90
C SER A 18 25.45 27.19 -28.38
N VAL A 19 24.33 27.25 -27.67
CA VAL A 19 24.28 27.25 -26.20
C VAL A 19 23.48 26.05 -25.72
N LYS A 20 24.09 25.22 -24.88
CA LYS A 20 23.42 24.11 -24.19
C LYS A 20 22.98 24.58 -22.80
N MET A 21 21.67 24.69 -22.62
CA MET A 21 21.04 25.08 -21.36
C MET A 21 20.64 23.85 -20.54
N HIS A 22 20.91 23.93 -19.25
CA HIS A 22 20.46 22.98 -18.25
C HIS A 22 19.36 23.66 -17.44
N GLY A 23 18.21 23.02 -17.30
CA GLY A 23 17.07 23.59 -16.58
C GLY A 23 15.92 22.61 -16.49
N GLU A 24 14.95 22.86 -15.61
CA GLU A 24 13.81 21.96 -15.37
C GLU A 24 12.72 22.08 -16.44
N PHE A 25 12.96 21.64 -17.66
CA PHE A 25 11.99 21.73 -18.75
C PHE A 25 10.97 20.58 -18.76
N LYS A 26 10.51 20.11 -17.60
CA LYS A 26 9.81 18.83 -17.41
C LYS A 26 8.30 18.80 -17.80
N THR A 27 7.72 19.93 -18.20
CA THR A 27 6.28 20.06 -18.51
C THR A 27 6.04 20.88 -19.77
N HIS A 28 4.86 20.74 -20.37
CA HIS A 28 4.45 21.61 -21.49
C HIS A 28 4.52 23.09 -21.14
N ARG A 29 4.14 23.45 -19.90
CA ARG A 29 4.18 24.83 -19.40
C ARG A 29 5.61 25.39 -19.42
N ASN A 30 6.61 24.59 -19.05
CA ASN A 30 8.00 25.03 -19.01
C ASN A 30 8.55 25.27 -20.42
N HIS A 31 8.13 24.46 -21.41
CA HIS A 31 8.45 24.69 -22.82
C HIS A 31 7.82 25.98 -23.37
N ILE A 32 6.57 26.28 -23.02
CA ILE A 32 5.89 27.53 -23.41
C ILE A 32 6.58 28.75 -22.78
N LEU A 33 6.96 28.66 -21.50
CA LEU A 33 7.70 29.74 -20.82
C LEU A 33 9.06 29.98 -21.47
N LEU A 34 9.82 28.91 -21.80
CA LEU A 34 11.08 29.01 -22.51
C LEU A 34 10.93 29.71 -23.87
N LEU A 35 9.92 29.32 -24.66
CA LEU A 35 9.58 29.98 -25.93
C LEU A 35 9.25 31.47 -25.73
N GLY A 36 8.48 31.80 -24.68
CA GLY A 36 8.17 33.18 -24.31
C GLY A 36 9.41 34.00 -24.00
N SER A 37 10.28 33.50 -23.11
CA SER A 37 11.52 34.18 -22.72
C SER A 37 12.49 34.36 -23.89
N LEU A 38 12.60 33.35 -24.78
CA LEU A 38 13.46 33.43 -25.96
C LEU A 38 12.99 34.51 -26.93
N ARG A 39 11.68 34.56 -27.19
CA ARG A 39 11.07 35.61 -28.02
C ARG A 39 11.30 37.01 -27.43
N ASP A 40 11.16 37.17 -26.12
CA ASP A 40 11.41 38.45 -25.45
C ASP A 40 12.87 38.87 -25.49
N MET A 41 13.80 37.94 -25.27
CA MET A 41 15.22 38.18 -25.44
C MET A 41 15.54 38.62 -26.87
N PHE A 42 14.97 37.93 -27.87
CA PHE A 42 15.14 38.27 -29.29
C PHE A 42 14.62 39.66 -29.63
N ARG A 43 13.53 40.08 -28.98
CA ARG A 43 12.94 41.41 -29.16
C ARG A 43 13.77 42.51 -28.49
N LYS A 44 14.41 42.23 -27.35
CA LYS A 44 15.19 43.18 -26.55
C LYS A 44 16.63 43.37 -27.05
N ASN A 45 17.31 42.28 -27.44
CA ASN A 45 18.71 42.31 -27.88
C ASN A 45 18.81 42.53 -29.38
N LYS A 46 18.45 43.74 -29.84
CA LYS A 46 18.71 44.17 -31.22
C LYS A 46 20.21 44.45 -31.38
N PRO A 47 20.87 43.97 -32.45
CA PRO A 47 22.19 44.49 -32.79
C PRO A 47 22.07 45.98 -33.19
N PRO A 48 23.08 46.82 -32.89
CA PRO A 48 23.18 48.13 -33.50
C PRO A 48 23.28 47.97 -35.02
N LYS A 49 22.52 48.79 -35.77
CA LYS A 49 22.62 48.83 -37.24
C LYS A 49 24.04 49.27 -37.60
N GLU A 50 24.87 48.38 -38.15
CA GLU A 50 26.04 48.84 -38.90
C GLU A 50 25.53 49.64 -40.11
N ARG A 51 26.17 50.79 -40.38
CA ARG A 51 25.72 51.72 -41.41
C ARG A 51 25.53 50.97 -42.73
N PRO A 52 24.38 51.12 -43.43
CA PRO A 52 24.16 50.40 -44.67
C PRO A 52 25.21 50.80 -45.70
N ARG A 53 25.85 49.81 -46.35
CA ARG A 53 26.30 50.01 -47.73
C ARG A 53 25.05 50.26 -48.56
N GLU A 54 25.08 51.35 -49.32
CA GLU A 54 23.94 51.91 -50.05
C GLU A 54 23.24 50.86 -50.91
N SER A 55 21.95 50.59 -50.61
CA SER A 55 20.87 50.22 -51.57
C SER A 55 19.65 49.52 -50.96
N GLN A 56 19.61 49.19 -49.66
CA GLN A 56 18.42 48.52 -49.08
C GLN A 56 17.48 49.48 -48.33
N ALA A 57 16.19 49.22 -48.47
CA ALA A 57 15.04 50.07 -48.09
C ALA A 57 15.15 50.72 -46.70
N ARG A 58 14.73 52.00 -46.63
CA ARG A 58 14.68 52.80 -45.40
C ARG A 58 13.60 52.29 -44.45
N PHE A 59 13.91 51.28 -43.66
CA PHE A 59 13.14 51.00 -42.44
C PHE A 59 13.53 51.99 -41.33
N SER A 60 12.53 52.54 -40.63
CA SER A 60 12.72 53.41 -39.45
C SER A 60 13.74 52.81 -38.48
N PRO A 61 14.67 53.62 -37.91
CA PRO A 61 15.70 53.16 -36.99
C PRO A 61 15.15 52.48 -35.73
N TYR A 62 13.85 52.63 -35.46
CA TYR A 62 13.15 52.02 -34.34
C TYR A 62 12.05 51.03 -34.75
N SER A 63 12.02 50.58 -36.00
CA SER A 63 11.06 49.54 -36.39
C SER A 63 11.30 48.25 -35.59
N PRO A 64 10.25 47.65 -35.00
CA PRO A 64 10.36 46.34 -34.36
C PRO A 64 10.74 45.29 -35.41
N CYS A 65 11.65 44.36 -35.07
CA CYS A 65 11.87 43.18 -35.91
C CYS A 65 10.54 42.40 -35.94
N SER A 66 9.99 42.15 -37.14
CA SER A 66 8.88 41.21 -37.30
C SER A 66 9.45 39.81 -37.08
N ILE A 67 8.93 39.10 -36.08
CA ILE A 67 9.41 37.76 -35.71
C ILE A 67 8.32 36.77 -36.12
N SER A 68 8.65 35.88 -37.03
CA SER A 68 7.85 34.67 -37.27
C SER A 68 8.43 33.54 -36.42
N SER A 69 7.56 32.81 -35.74
CA SER A 69 7.95 31.70 -34.88
C SER A 69 7.15 30.47 -35.24
N TYR A 70 7.86 29.37 -35.51
CA TYR A 70 7.28 28.05 -35.77
C TYR A 70 7.84 27.11 -34.72
N TYR A 71 6.97 26.46 -33.95
CA TYR A 71 7.40 25.49 -32.96
C TYR A 71 6.45 24.30 -32.94
N GLN A 72 7.00 23.16 -32.58
CA GLN A 72 6.28 21.91 -32.45
C GLN A 72 6.71 21.22 -31.16
N ILE A 73 5.72 20.86 -30.35
CA ILE A 73 5.90 20.03 -29.16
C ILE A 73 5.33 18.64 -29.50
N ARG A 74 6.13 17.59 -29.33
CA ARG A 74 5.73 16.20 -29.61
C ARG A 74 6.05 15.31 -28.42
N ASP A 75 5.18 14.31 -28.21
CA ASP A 75 5.37 13.25 -27.20
C ASP A 75 6.19 12.05 -27.72
N ALA A 76 6.64 12.09 -28.98
CA ALA A 76 7.42 11.03 -29.63
C ALA A 76 8.45 11.61 -30.60
N LEU A 77 9.56 10.88 -30.81
CA LEU A 77 10.61 11.25 -31.76
C LEU A 77 10.05 11.38 -33.20
N PRO A 78 10.42 12.41 -33.96
CA PRO A 78 10.04 12.51 -35.36
C PRO A 78 10.64 11.34 -36.18
N GLN A 79 9.79 10.55 -36.86
CA GLN A 79 10.21 9.44 -37.74
C GLN A 79 11.21 9.85 -38.85
N GLU A 80 11.29 11.14 -39.19
CA GLU A 80 12.25 11.69 -40.16
C GLU A 80 13.69 11.70 -39.64
N ALA A 81 13.90 11.84 -38.32
CA ALA A 81 15.22 11.77 -37.71
C ALA A 81 15.77 10.32 -37.70
N ALA A 82 14.88 9.32 -37.59
CA ALA A 82 15.25 7.91 -37.69
C ALA A 82 15.66 7.48 -39.11
N ARG A 83 15.11 8.13 -40.15
CA ARG A 83 15.49 7.88 -41.56
C ARG A 83 16.74 8.62 -42.00
N ALA A 84 17.09 9.74 -41.36
CA ALA A 84 18.29 10.53 -41.66
C ALA A 84 19.60 9.91 -41.12
N ALA A 85 19.56 8.76 -40.43
CA ALA A 85 20.73 8.06 -39.90
C ALA A 85 21.75 7.61 -40.98
N ASN A 86 21.42 7.70 -42.27
CA ASN A 86 22.33 7.40 -43.39
C ASN A 86 22.98 8.63 -44.04
N GLY A 87 22.84 9.85 -43.50
CA GLY A 87 23.46 11.04 -44.08
C GLY A 87 23.67 12.17 -43.06
N SER A 88 24.95 12.46 -42.79
CA SER A 88 25.50 13.64 -42.09
C SER A 88 24.54 14.42 -41.18
N MET A 89 24.59 14.12 -39.88
CA MET A 89 23.83 14.81 -38.83
C MET A 89 24.08 16.33 -38.79
N PRO A 90 23.04 17.17 -38.62
CA PRO A 90 23.18 18.44 -37.92
C PRO A 90 23.32 18.15 -36.41
N ALA A 91 24.46 18.51 -35.84
CA ALA A 91 24.81 18.30 -34.43
C ALA A 91 23.82 19.00 -33.47
N SER A 92 22.71 18.35 -33.08
CA SER A 92 21.81 18.92 -32.07
C SER A 92 20.86 17.94 -31.35
N VAL A 93 21.21 16.65 -31.22
CA VAL A 93 20.46 15.70 -30.36
C VAL A 93 21.38 15.12 -29.29
N GLY A 94 21.77 15.97 -28.34
CA GLY A 94 22.74 15.66 -27.28
C GLY A 94 22.24 14.74 -26.15
N LEU A 95 21.35 13.79 -26.44
CA LEU A 95 20.96 12.70 -25.53
C LEU A 95 21.29 11.30 -26.10
N TYR A 96 21.55 11.20 -27.42
CA TYR A 96 21.94 9.93 -28.05
C TYR A 96 23.46 9.72 -28.15
N ASP A 97 24.26 10.78 -27.96
CA ASP A 97 25.74 10.72 -28.01
C ASP A 97 26.37 9.98 -26.80
N SER A 98 25.55 9.42 -25.93
CA SER A 98 25.97 8.65 -24.74
C SER A 98 25.31 7.26 -24.65
N LEU A 99 24.64 6.82 -25.71
CA LEU A 99 24.06 5.47 -25.85
C LEU A 99 24.63 4.81 -27.11
N ASP A 100 25.96 4.68 -27.15
CA ASP A 100 26.69 3.93 -28.21
C ASP A 100 26.74 2.42 -27.93
N ASP A 101 25.95 1.95 -26.96
CA ASP A 101 25.71 0.52 -26.72
C ASP A 101 24.37 0.17 -27.38
N GLY A 102 24.41 -0.49 -28.55
CA GLY A 102 23.31 -0.87 -29.44
C GLY A 102 22.14 -1.67 -28.84
N LEU A 103 21.51 -1.14 -27.80
CA LEU A 103 20.28 -1.59 -27.18
C LEU A 103 19.13 -0.83 -27.83
N ALA A 104 18.33 -1.53 -28.62
CA ALA A 104 17.04 -1.04 -29.11
C ALA A 104 16.13 -0.78 -27.89
N VAL A 105 16.12 0.46 -27.40
CA VAL A 105 15.17 0.90 -26.38
C VAL A 105 13.89 1.26 -27.12
N ASP A 106 12.78 0.63 -26.74
CA ASP A 106 11.47 0.88 -27.35
C ASP A 106 11.05 2.32 -27.03
N ASP A 107 10.92 3.18 -28.04
CA ASP A 107 10.67 4.63 -27.90
C ASP A 107 9.38 4.93 -27.12
N ALA A 108 8.45 3.97 -27.01
CA ALA A 108 7.24 4.06 -26.19
C ALA A 108 7.49 3.99 -24.67
N GLU A 109 8.66 3.49 -24.23
CA GLU A 109 9.04 3.39 -22.81
C GLU A 109 9.66 4.68 -22.25
N LEU A 110 10.25 5.50 -23.12
CA LEU A 110 10.80 6.80 -22.77
C LEU A 110 9.67 7.84 -22.80
N ASN A 111 9.08 8.13 -21.64
CA ASN A 111 8.16 9.27 -21.43
C ASN A 111 8.91 10.60 -21.66
N LEU A 112 9.23 10.92 -22.90
CA LEU A 112 9.95 12.11 -23.30
C LEU A 112 9.01 13.12 -23.96
N LEU A 113 9.37 14.38 -23.82
CA LEU A 113 8.74 15.53 -24.43
C LEU A 113 9.80 16.22 -25.29
N PHE A 114 9.51 16.36 -26.58
CA PHE A 114 10.39 16.99 -27.55
C PHE A 114 9.83 18.35 -27.93
N LEU A 115 10.65 19.40 -27.83
CA LEU A 115 10.37 20.72 -28.39
C LEU A 115 11.37 20.98 -29.51
N SER A 116 10.87 21.23 -30.72
CA SER A 116 11.67 21.79 -31.80
C SER A 116 11.01 23.07 -32.28
N GLY A 117 11.79 24.12 -32.49
CA GLY A 117 11.26 25.39 -32.97
C GLY A 117 12.30 26.23 -33.69
N VAL A 118 11.81 27.06 -34.61
CA VAL A 118 12.58 28.04 -35.35
C VAL A 118 11.90 29.40 -35.19
N MET A 119 12.67 30.41 -34.79
CA MET A 119 12.26 31.82 -34.81
C MET A 119 13.10 32.55 -35.83
N GLU A 120 12.46 33.29 -36.74
CA GLU A 120 13.14 34.04 -37.78
C GLU A 120 12.70 35.50 -37.75
N SER A 121 13.67 36.41 -37.90
CA SER A 121 13.40 37.83 -38.06
C SER A 121 13.33 38.16 -39.55
N GLU A 122 12.15 38.60 -40.00
CA GLU A 122 11.89 38.95 -41.40
C GLU A 122 12.68 40.20 -41.82
N ASN A 123 13.03 41.08 -40.87
CA ASN A 123 13.58 42.40 -41.15
C ASN A 123 15.03 42.56 -40.68
N CYS A 124 15.54 41.63 -39.87
CA CYS A 124 16.84 41.75 -39.19
C CYS A 124 17.82 40.61 -39.51
N GLY A 125 17.43 39.62 -40.31
CA GLY A 125 18.35 38.60 -40.86
C GLY A 125 18.81 37.51 -39.88
N TRP A 126 18.18 37.40 -38.70
CA TRP A 126 18.55 36.40 -37.68
C TRP A 126 17.61 35.20 -37.68
N ARG A 127 18.17 34.02 -37.45
CA ARG A 127 17.47 32.75 -37.27
C ARG A 127 17.90 32.09 -35.97
N LEU A 128 16.95 31.72 -35.14
CA LEU A 128 17.14 30.98 -33.91
C LEU A 128 16.50 29.61 -34.05
N GLN A 129 17.28 28.55 -33.90
CA GLN A 129 16.79 27.18 -33.83
C GLN A 129 16.90 26.68 -32.40
N MET A 130 15.86 26.03 -31.89
CA MET A 130 15.85 25.45 -30.55
C MET A 130 15.37 24.02 -30.61
N ASN A 131 16.10 23.14 -29.93
CA ASN A 131 15.76 21.75 -29.73
C ASN A 131 15.89 21.43 -28.24
N ALA A 132 14.81 21.02 -27.58
CA ALA A 132 14.83 20.61 -26.19
C ALA A 132 14.21 19.22 -26.01
N THR A 133 14.84 18.42 -25.15
CA THR A 133 14.37 17.08 -24.78
C THR A 133 14.18 17.04 -23.27
N SER A 134 12.98 16.70 -22.84
CA SER A 134 12.65 16.60 -21.42
C SER A 134 11.81 15.38 -21.09
N ILE A 135 11.69 15.04 -19.81
CA ILE A 135 10.80 13.95 -19.37
C ILE A 135 9.39 14.51 -19.26
N ASN A 136 8.39 13.85 -19.87
CA ASN A 136 6.98 14.23 -19.77
C ASN A 136 6.47 13.92 -18.35
N MET A 137 6.57 14.92 -17.47
CA MET A 137 6.11 14.80 -16.09
C MET A 137 4.58 14.86 -16.01
N ASP A 138 3.90 15.61 -16.88
CA ASP A 138 2.44 15.83 -16.83
C ASP A 138 1.63 14.51 -16.85
N ARG A 139 2.05 13.54 -17.68
CA ARG A 139 1.43 12.20 -17.71
C ARG A 139 1.69 11.39 -16.43
N THR A 140 2.90 11.52 -15.88
CA THR A 140 3.29 10.84 -14.63
C THR A 140 2.51 11.42 -13.45
N ILE A 141 2.36 12.74 -13.40
CA ILE A 141 1.56 13.46 -12.41
C ILE A 141 0.13 12.94 -12.41
N SER A 142 -0.53 12.90 -13.58
CA SER A 142 -1.90 12.41 -13.68
C SER A 142 -2.06 10.96 -13.19
N LYS A 143 -1.12 10.07 -13.54
CA LYS A 143 -1.12 8.68 -13.05
C LYS A 143 -0.99 8.61 -11.53
N VAL A 144 -0.07 9.38 -10.95
CA VAL A 144 0.14 9.44 -9.49
C VAL A 144 -1.10 10.00 -8.79
N THR A 145 -1.70 11.07 -9.32
CA THR A 145 -2.93 11.65 -8.77
C THR A 145 -4.09 10.64 -8.77
N ASN A 146 -4.31 9.92 -9.87
CA ASN A 146 -5.35 8.88 -9.94
C ASN A 146 -5.09 7.74 -8.95
N TYR A 147 -3.83 7.32 -8.84
CA TYR A 147 -3.41 6.34 -7.83
C TYR A 147 -3.68 6.83 -6.40
N CYS A 148 -3.34 8.08 -6.07
CA CYS A 148 -3.63 8.67 -4.76
C CYS A 148 -5.13 8.72 -4.45
N PHE A 149 -5.98 9.06 -5.42
CA PHE A 149 -7.44 9.01 -5.24
C PHE A 149 -7.94 7.59 -4.93
N MET A 150 -7.39 6.59 -5.63
CA MET A 150 -7.67 5.19 -5.33
C MET A 150 -7.25 4.83 -3.90
N MET A 151 -6.04 5.22 -3.48
CA MET A 151 -5.54 4.94 -2.13
C MET A 151 -6.37 5.60 -1.03
N VAL A 152 -6.76 6.86 -1.19
CA VAL A 152 -7.66 7.54 -0.25
C VAL A 152 -9.01 6.84 -0.17
N SER A 153 -9.56 6.41 -1.31
CA SER A 153 -10.82 5.66 -1.35
C SER A 153 -10.72 4.31 -0.62
N ILE A 154 -9.59 3.60 -0.80
CA ILE A 154 -9.29 2.36 -0.08
C ILE A 154 -9.21 2.60 1.42
N ALA A 155 -8.49 3.64 1.86
CA ALA A 155 -8.36 3.98 3.28
C ALA A 155 -9.72 4.29 3.93
N ILE A 156 -10.62 4.99 3.22
CA ILE A 156 -11.98 5.26 3.68
C ILE A 156 -12.78 3.95 3.80
N LEU A 157 -12.71 3.05 2.81
CA LEU A 157 -13.41 1.76 2.85
C LEU A 157 -12.89 0.86 3.98
N GLN A 158 -11.58 0.83 4.21
CA GLN A 158 -10.95 0.14 5.33
C GLN A 158 -11.45 0.71 6.67
N LEU A 159 -11.50 2.03 6.79
CA LEU A 159 -12.02 2.70 7.98
C LEU A 159 -13.48 2.32 8.26
N VAL A 160 -14.33 2.31 7.24
CA VAL A 160 -15.74 1.91 7.37
C VAL A 160 -15.86 0.44 7.83
N CYS A 161 -15.10 -0.46 7.22
CA CYS A 161 -15.06 -1.88 7.63
C CYS A 161 -14.64 -2.02 9.09
N LEU A 162 -13.59 -1.32 9.49
CA LEU A 162 -13.02 -1.35 10.83
C LEU A 162 -13.97 -0.76 11.88
N VAL A 163 -14.60 0.39 11.62
CA VAL A 163 -15.61 0.96 12.51
C VAL A 163 -16.78 0.01 12.70
N HIS A 164 -17.25 -0.62 11.63
CA HIS A 164 -18.34 -1.60 11.73
C HIS A 164 -17.95 -2.84 12.54
N GLN A 165 -16.67 -3.23 12.52
CA GLN A 165 -16.12 -4.31 13.32
C GLN A 165 -15.95 -3.91 14.79
N VAL A 166 -15.39 -2.73 15.08
CA VAL A 166 -15.18 -2.20 16.45
C VAL A 166 -16.49 -1.96 17.20
N ARG A 167 -17.59 -1.68 16.49
CA ARG A 167 -18.93 -1.60 17.11
C ARG A 167 -19.39 -2.90 17.76
N GLN A 168 -18.81 -4.04 17.39
CA GLN A 168 -18.99 -5.28 18.14
C GLN A 168 -18.09 -5.25 19.37
N VAL A 169 -18.61 -5.61 20.55
CA VAL A 169 -17.82 -5.74 21.79
C VAL A 169 -16.52 -6.50 21.48
N ALA A 170 -15.40 -5.93 21.92
CA ALA A 170 -14.08 -6.48 21.68
C ALA A 170 -14.05 -7.98 22.05
N ASN A 171 -13.76 -8.83 21.05
CA ASN A 171 -13.87 -10.26 21.17
C ASN A 171 -12.49 -10.89 21.41
N PRO A 172 -12.25 -11.59 22.53
CA PRO A 172 -10.95 -12.21 22.83
C PRO A 172 -10.58 -13.35 21.83
N GLY A 173 -11.53 -13.80 21.01
CA GLY A 173 -11.32 -14.74 19.92
C GLY A 173 -10.58 -14.18 18.72
N VAL A 174 -10.53 -12.86 18.56
CA VAL A 174 -9.73 -12.23 17.49
C VAL A 174 -8.24 -12.45 17.74
N SER A 175 -7.42 -12.59 16.71
CA SER A 175 -5.99 -12.82 16.79
C SER A 175 -5.25 -11.49 16.78
N LEU A 176 -4.54 -11.17 17.87
CA LEU A 176 -3.73 -9.95 17.95
C LEU A 176 -2.62 -9.93 16.90
N LEU A 177 -2.09 -11.10 16.53
CA LEU A 177 -1.07 -11.21 15.48
C LEU A 177 -1.65 -10.92 14.10
N SER A 178 -2.88 -11.35 13.82
CA SER A 178 -3.57 -11.05 12.55
C SER A 178 -3.84 -9.56 12.40
N LEU A 179 -4.36 -8.91 13.45
CA LEU A 179 -4.59 -7.47 13.46
C LEU A 179 -3.27 -6.67 13.41
N GLY A 180 -2.26 -7.12 14.16
CA GLY A 180 -0.93 -6.51 14.16
C GLY A 180 -0.29 -6.56 12.78
N GLN A 181 -0.34 -7.71 12.10
CA GLN A 181 0.20 -7.85 10.74
C GLN A 181 -0.51 -6.94 9.72
N GLN A 182 -1.83 -6.77 9.85
CA GLN A 182 -2.59 -5.83 9.02
C GLN A 182 -2.13 -4.38 9.24
N ALA A 183 -1.98 -3.96 10.50
CA ALA A 183 -1.46 -2.64 10.84
C ALA A 183 0.00 -2.43 10.41
N MET A 184 0.81 -3.49 10.37
CA MET A 184 2.17 -3.42 9.82
C MET A 184 2.15 -3.16 8.32
N LEU A 185 1.28 -3.85 7.57
CA LEU A 185 1.15 -3.64 6.12
C LEU A 185 0.78 -2.17 5.81
N ASP A 186 -0.20 -1.63 6.52
CA ASP A 186 -0.67 -0.25 6.32
C ASP A 186 0.41 0.77 6.78
N ALA A 187 1.18 0.47 7.83
CA ALA A 187 2.31 1.28 8.25
C ALA A 187 3.46 1.32 7.21
N TYR A 188 3.80 0.17 6.61
CA TYR A 188 4.79 0.14 5.52
C TYR A 188 4.33 0.93 4.30
N LEU A 189 3.03 0.83 3.97
CA LEU A 189 2.45 1.56 2.86
C LEU A 189 2.49 3.07 3.10
N CYS A 190 2.15 3.52 4.31
CA CYS A 190 2.25 4.90 4.71
C CYS A 190 3.69 5.42 4.59
N LEU A 191 4.69 4.65 5.03
CA LEU A 191 6.11 4.99 4.90
C LEU A 191 6.54 5.07 3.43
N LEU A 192 6.07 4.15 2.59
CA LEU A 192 6.35 4.16 1.16
C LEU A 192 5.78 5.43 0.49
N HIS A 193 4.54 5.80 0.78
CA HIS A 193 3.95 7.03 0.23
C HIS A 193 4.67 8.29 0.70
N LEU A 194 5.03 8.36 1.98
CA LEU A 194 5.74 9.51 2.53
C LEU A 194 7.14 9.65 1.92
N THR A 195 7.88 8.54 1.80
CA THR A 195 9.21 8.53 1.17
C THR A 195 9.14 8.83 -0.32
N ALA A 196 8.17 8.29 -1.05
CA ALA A 196 7.92 8.63 -2.45
C ALA A 196 7.59 10.11 -2.62
N GLY A 197 6.81 10.70 -1.70
CA GLY A 197 6.49 12.12 -1.71
C GLY A 197 7.73 13.00 -1.49
N ILE A 198 8.62 12.61 -0.58
CA ILE A 198 9.87 13.33 -0.31
C ILE A 198 10.80 13.30 -1.53
N VAL A 199 10.91 12.14 -2.20
CA VAL A 199 11.76 11.98 -3.40
C VAL A 199 11.17 12.73 -4.60
N ALA A 200 9.83 12.78 -4.71
CA ALA A 200 9.13 13.43 -5.81
C ALA A 200 8.41 14.70 -5.34
N GLU A 201 9.18 15.76 -5.04
CA GLU A 201 8.67 17.03 -4.50
C GLU A 201 7.45 17.59 -5.25
N SER A 202 7.47 17.51 -6.60
CA SER A 202 6.35 17.97 -7.42
C SER A 202 5.00 17.33 -7.05
N MET A 203 5.02 16.09 -6.55
CA MET A 203 3.86 15.25 -6.22
C MET A 203 3.62 15.08 -4.72
N PHE A 204 4.40 15.79 -3.89
CA PHE A 204 4.38 15.62 -2.43
C PHE A 204 2.96 15.75 -1.86
N SER A 205 2.20 16.76 -2.29
CA SER A 205 0.85 17.00 -1.75
C SER A 205 -0.09 15.81 -1.94
N ALA A 206 -0.11 15.17 -3.12
CA ALA A 206 -1.01 14.05 -3.39
C ALA A 206 -0.62 12.79 -2.59
N LEU A 207 0.69 12.49 -2.53
CA LEU A 207 1.21 11.32 -1.80
C LEU A 207 1.09 11.51 -0.28
N ALA A 208 1.34 12.71 0.24
CA ALA A 208 1.20 13.04 1.65
C ALA A 208 -0.26 12.92 2.12
N THR A 209 -1.24 13.31 1.29
CA THR A 209 -2.67 13.12 1.61
C THR A 209 -3.04 11.64 1.73
N ALA A 210 -2.56 10.79 0.82
CA ALA A 210 -2.77 9.35 0.90
C ALA A 210 -2.12 8.75 2.17
N ALA A 211 -0.84 9.09 2.41
CA ALA A 211 -0.11 8.66 3.60
C ALA A 211 -0.79 9.08 4.90
N PHE A 212 -1.33 10.30 4.97
CA PHE A 212 -2.06 10.78 6.13
C PHE A 212 -3.33 9.96 6.40
N CYS A 213 -4.10 9.61 5.37
CA CYS A 213 -5.29 8.78 5.53
C CYS A 213 -4.93 7.39 6.05
N GLU A 214 -3.89 6.76 5.50
CA GLU A 214 -3.36 5.46 5.95
C GLU A 214 -2.86 5.55 7.40
N PHE A 215 -2.12 6.61 7.73
CA PHE A 215 -1.64 6.88 9.08
C PHE A 215 -2.78 6.92 10.10
N VAL A 216 -3.87 7.63 9.79
CA VAL A 216 -5.05 7.67 10.66
C VAL A 216 -5.66 6.28 10.85
N VAL A 217 -5.78 5.50 9.78
CA VAL A 217 -6.34 4.13 9.84
C VAL A 217 -5.51 3.24 10.76
N PHE A 218 -4.21 3.09 10.52
CA PHE A 218 -3.40 2.13 11.28
C PHE A 218 -3.07 2.63 12.69
N SER A 219 -2.67 3.90 12.86
CA SER A 219 -2.16 4.41 14.13
C SER A 219 -3.26 4.71 15.15
N MET A 220 -4.45 5.09 14.70
CA MET A 220 -5.56 5.42 15.59
C MET A 220 -6.56 4.28 15.67
N PHE A 221 -7.12 3.81 14.55
CA PHE A 221 -8.26 2.90 14.60
C PHE A 221 -7.83 1.44 14.78
N GLU A 222 -6.86 0.94 14.01
CA GLU A 222 -6.43 -0.46 14.12
C GLU A 222 -5.72 -0.72 15.44
N MET A 223 -4.86 0.21 15.88
CA MET A 223 -4.23 0.17 17.19
C MET A 223 -5.24 0.18 18.33
N ARG A 224 -6.24 1.06 18.30
CA ARG A 224 -7.31 1.06 19.31
C ARG A 224 -8.07 -0.26 19.31
N TYR A 225 -8.34 -0.84 18.14
CA TYR A 225 -9.01 -2.13 18.06
C TYR A 225 -8.16 -3.27 18.62
N LEU A 226 -6.86 -3.28 18.32
CA LEU A 226 -5.90 -4.24 18.86
C LEU A 226 -5.81 -4.13 20.39
N ILE A 227 -5.70 -2.92 20.94
CA ILE A 227 -5.69 -2.67 22.38
C ILE A 227 -7.01 -3.11 23.02
N ALA A 228 -8.16 -2.79 22.42
CA ALA A 228 -9.46 -3.22 22.92
C ALA A 228 -9.57 -4.76 22.96
N CYS A 229 -9.07 -5.44 21.91
CA CYS A 229 -9.00 -6.90 21.88
C CYS A 229 -7.98 -7.48 22.86
N SER A 230 -6.89 -6.79 23.17
CA SER A 230 -5.94 -7.20 24.22
C SER A 230 -6.62 -7.10 25.59
N HIS A 231 -7.16 -5.93 25.90
CA HIS A 231 -7.83 -5.63 27.17
C HIS A 231 -9.01 -6.57 27.45
N SER A 232 -9.77 -6.96 26.43
CA SER A 232 -10.86 -7.95 26.57
C SER A 232 -10.41 -9.31 27.11
N ARG A 233 -9.10 -9.63 27.06
CA ARG A 233 -8.53 -10.89 27.58
C ARG A 233 -8.10 -10.79 29.03
N LEU A 234 -7.71 -9.60 29.48
CA LEU A 234 -7.21 -9.37 30.83
C LEU A 234 -8.32 -9.44 31.89
N GLY A 235 -9.58 -9.22 31.49
CA GLY A 235 -10.75 -9.30 32.37
C GLY A 235 -10.90 -8.08 33.27
N SER A 236 -12.01 -8.01 34.03
CA SER A 236 -12.40 -6.81 34.79
C SER A 236 -11.58 -6.52 36.05
N SER A 237 -10.64 -7.37 36.45
CA SER A 237 -9.93 -7.28 37.73
C SER A 237 -8.51 -6.71 37.64
N VAL A 238 -8.15 -6.08 36.52
CA VAL A 238 -6.77 -5.63 36.27
C VAL A 238 -6.57 -4.19 36.70
N ASN A 239 -5.47 -3.95 37.43
CA ASN A 239 -5.07 -2.63 37.88
C ASN A 239 -4.73 -1.73 36.68
N TRP A 240 -5.07 -0.43 36.76
CA TRP A 240 -4.81 0.50 35.66
C TRP A 240 -3.32 0.59 35.28
N TYR A 241 -2.42 0.44 36.26
CA TYR A 241 -0.97 0.42 36.03
C TYR A 241 -0.55 -0.77 35.16
N GLU A 242 -1.13 -1.96 35.40
CA GLU A 242 -0.87 -3.17 34.60
C GLU A 242 -1.43 -3.00 33.19
N ALA A 243 -2.61 -2.40 33.05
CA ALA A 243 -3.19 -2.09 31.75
C ALA A 243 -2.32 -1.09 30.95
N GLN A 244 -1.73 -0.08 31.60
CA GLN A 244 -0.85 0.89 30.94
C GLN A 244 0.49 0.27 30.51
N ALA A 245 1.07 -0.61 31.32
CA ALA A 245 2.28 -1.35 30.96
C ALA A 245 2.04 -2.31 29.78
N ASP A 246 0.87 -2.94 29.69
CA ASP A 246 0.48 -3.79 28.54
C ASP A 246 0.40 -2.95 27.25
N ILE A 247 -0.20 -1.74 27.32
CA ILE A 247 -0.25 -0.81 26.17
C ILE A 247 1.17 -0.45 25.70
N GLY A 248 2.07 -0.08 26.61
CA GLY A 248 3.47 0.24 26.27
C GLY A 248 4.19 -0.94 25.62
N THR A 249 3.93 -2.16 26.10
CA THR A 249 4.50 -3.40 25.54
C THR A 249 4.00 -3.68 24.13
N ILE A 250 2.70 -3.46 23.87
CA ILE A 250 2.10 -3.61 22.54
C ILE A 250 2.73 -2.64 21.54
N TYR A 251 2.83 -1.35 21.88
CA TYR A 251 3.48 -0.36 21.01
C TYR A 251 4.96 -0.66 20.80
N GLY A 252 5.68 -1.03 21.86
CA GLY A 252 7.10 -1.40 21.76
C GLY A 252 7.33 -2.58 20.81
N ARG A 253 6.49 -3.63 20.90
CA ARG A 253 6.53 -4.77 19.96
C ARG A 253 6.20 -4.36 18.54
N PHE A 254 5.18 -3.51 18.36
CA PHE A 254 4.78 -3.04 17.03
C PHE A 254 5.92 -2.28 16.34
N TYR A 255 6.50 -1.27 17.01
CA TYR A 255 7.59 -0.49 16.41
C TYR A 255 8.88 -1.30 16.25
N GLY A 256 9.17 -2.24 17.16
CA GLY A 256 10.27 -3.18 17.01
C GLY A 256 10.11 -4.09 15.79
N LEU A 257 8.90 -4.63 15.57
CA LEU A 257 8.58 -5.43 14.38
C LEU A 257 8.61 -4.59 13.11
N LEU A 258 8.13 -3.35 13.15
CA LEU A 258 8.20 -2.40 12.03
C LEU A 258 9.66 -2.20 11.60
N LEU A 259 10.55 -1.87 12.54
CA LEU A 259 11.97 -1.65 12.26
C LEU A 259 12.66 -2.92 11.74
N CYS A 260 12.42 -4.06 12.41
CA CYS A 260 12.96 -5.35 12.01
C CYS A 260 12.51 -5.74 10.59
N GLY A 261 11.25 -5.49 10.24
CA GLY A 261 10.76 -5.78 8.91
C GLY A 261 11.29 -4.83 7.82
N ILE A 262 11.67 -3.57 8.13
CA ILE A 262 12.41 -2.72 7.17
C ILE A 262 13.75 -3.38 6.81
N ILE A 263 14.49 -3.85 7.82
CA ILE A 263 15.77 -4.54 7.63
C ILE A 263 15.56 -5.82 6.81
N LEU A 264 14.54 -6.61 7.16
CA LEU A 264 14.23 -7.86 6.47
C LEU A 264 13.84 -7.63 4.99
N VAL A 265 13.07 -6.58 4.69
CA VAL A 265 12.72 -6.20 3.30
C VAL A 265 13.96 -5.81 2.51
N TYR A 266 14.91 -5.11 3.15
CA TYR A 266 16.17 -4.72 2.51
C TYR A 266 17.05 -5.94 2.18
N GLU A 267 17.24 -6.84 3.15
CA GLU A 267 18.07 -8.04 2.99
C GLU A 267 17.46 -9.04 1.99
N LEU A 268 16.14 -9.20 1.99
CA LEU A 268 15.43 -10.15 1.14
C LEU A 268 14.83 -9.51 -0.13
N LYS A 269 15.35 -8.37 -0.58
CA LYS A 269 14.84 -7.63 -1.76
C LYS A 269 14.79 -8.49 -3.02
N ASP A 270 15.75 -9.40 -3.20
CA ASP A 270 15.83 -10.28 -4.38
C ASP A 270 14.75 -11.38 -4.35
N HIS A 271 14.17 -11.64 -3.18
CA HIS A 271 13.10 -12.60 -2.93
C HIS A 271 11.76 -11.90 -2.62
N TYR A 272 11.49 -10.77 -3.30
CA TYR A 272 10.28 -9.96 -3.07
C TYR A 272 8.96 -10.73 -3.24
N TRP A 273 8.92 -11.76 -4.10
CA TRP A 273 7.74 -12.60 -4.27
C TRP A 273 7.38 -13.30 -2.95
N PHE A 274 8.35 -13.91 -2.28
CA PHE A 274 8.17 -14.60 -1.01
C PHE A 274 7.72 -13.62 0.08
N LEU A 275 8.38 -12.47 0.18
CA LEU A 275 8.00 -11.41 1.12
C LEU A 275 6.55 -10.95 0.93
N THR A 276 6.11 -10.82 -0.32
CA THR A 276 4.74 -10.44 -0.64
C THR A 276 3.76 -11.48 -0.09
N PHE A 277 3.97 -12.77 -0.30
CA PHE A 277 3.10 -13.81 0.27
C PHE A 277 3.12 -13.80 1.80
N VAL A 278 4.28 -13.58 2.43
CA VAL A 278 4.38 -13.47 3.90
C VAL A 278 3.56 -12.29 4.43
N PHE A 279 3.70 -11.08 3.86
CA PHE A 279 2.89 -9.93 4.28
C PHE A 279 1.40 -10.14 4.08
N TYR A 280 0.99 -10.81 2.99
CA TYR A 280 -0.40 -11.14 2.68
C TYR A 280 -0.91 -12.43 3.36
N SER A 281 -0.17 -12.98 4.32
CA SER A 281 -0.60 -14.09 5.17
C SER A 281 -1.40 -13.67 6.40
N PHE A 282 -1.89 -12.43 6.43
CA PHE A 282 -2.43 -11.79 7.62
C PHE A 282 -3.67 -12.47 8.21
N TRP A 283 -4.38 -13.34 7.47
CA TRP A 283 -5.47 -14.13 8.04
C TRP A 283 -5.03 -15.47 8.65
N ILE A 284 -3.86 -15.99 8.29
CA ILE A 284 -3.37 -17.28 8.80
C ILE A 284 -3.33 -17.31 10.33
N PRO A 285 -2.81 -16.28 11.03
CA PRO A 285 -2.86 -16.26 12.50
C PRO A 285 -4.28 -16.32 13.09
N GLN A 286 -5.29 -15.83 12.38
CA GLN A 286 -6.69 -15.94 12.81
C GLN A 286 -7.25 -17.34 12.55
N ILE A 287 -6.98 -17.92 11.38
CA ILE A 287 -7.41 -19.29 11.01
C ILE A 287 -6.89 -20.30 12.03
N VAL A 288 -5.60 -20.21 12.35
CA VAL A 288 -4.94 -21.08 13.34
C VAL A 288 -5.55 -20.88 14.72
N ARG A 289 -5.75 -19.62 15.15
CA ARG A 289 -6.36 -19.31 16.45
C ARG A 289 -7.78 -19.87 16.59
N ASN A 290 -8.58 -19.80 15.53
CA ASN A 290 -9.92 -20.37 15.51
C ASN A 290 -9.88 -21.88 15.68
N ALA A 291 -9.00 -22.57 14.94
CA ALA A 291 -8.88 -24.01 14.98
C ALA A 291 -8.45 -24.52 16.37
N VAL A 292 -7.39 -23.92 16.92
CA VAL A 292 -6.78 -24.33 18.19
C VAL A 292 -7.73 -24.10 19.36
N HIS A 293 -8.31 -22.91 19.48
CA HIS A 293 -9.14 -22.54 20.64
C HIS A 293 -10.64 -22.67 20.40
N ALA A 294 -11.05 -23.20 19.26
CA ALA A 294 -12.42 -23.37 18.83
C ALA A 294 -13.32 -22.12 18.82
N HIS A 295 -12.75 -20.90 18.79
CA HIS A 295 -13.55 -19.67 18.76
C HIS A 295 -14.50 -19.66 17.56
N ARG A 296 -15.78 -19.37 17.82
CA ARG A 296 -16.80 -19.23 16.77
C ARG A 296 -17.08 -17.75 16.53
N ARG A 297 -17.16 -17.37 15.25
CA ARG A 297 -17.58 -16.04 14.78
C ARG A 297 -16.82 -14.85 15.42
N PRO A 298 -15.47 -14.87 15.46
CA PRO A 298 -14.70 -13.78 16.06
C PRO A 298 -14.73 -12.48 15.22
N LEU A 299 -14.90 -12.60 13.90
CA LEU A 299 -14.88 -11.49 12.95
C LEU A 299 -16.13 -11.54 12.07
N LYS A 300 -16.66 -10.39 11.68
CA LYS A 300 -17.79 -10.30 10.76
C LYS A 300 -17.37 -10.64 9.32
N PRO A 301 -18.21 -11.33 8.52
CA PRO A 301 -17.91 -11.61 7.11
C PRO A 301 -17.63 -10.37 6.28
N LEU A 302 -18.35 -9.27 6.54
CA LEU A 302 -18.12 -7.97 5.87
C LEU A 302 -16.70 -7.45 6.12
N PHE A 303 -16.19 -7.58 7.35
CA PHE A 303 -14.83 -7.17 7.68
C PHE A 303 -13.80 -8.08 7.00
N ILE A 304 -14.00 -9.40 7.04
CA ILE A 304 -13.08 -10.37 6.41
C ILE A 304 -12.97 -10.11 4.90
N VAL A 305 -14.11 -10.05 4.20
CA VAL A 305 -14.15 -9.86 2.74
C VAL A 305 -13.72 -8.45 2.37
N GLY A 306 -14.28 -7.42 3.04
CA GLY A 306 -14.00 -6.01 2.75
C GLY A 306 -12.53 -5.66 2.91
N MET A 307 -11.90 -6.04 4.03
CA MET A 307 -10.47 -5.78 4.25
C MET A 307 -9.59 -6.54 3.26
N SER A 308 -9.95 -7.78 2.89
CA SER A 308 -9.19 -8.57 1.92
C SER A 308 -9.24 -7.97 0.52
N VAL A 309 -10.42 -7.55 0.06
CA VAL A 309 -10.60 -6.90 -1.24
C VAL A 309 -9.84 -5.58 -1.28
N CYS A 310 -10.02 -4.72 -0.27
CA CYS A 310 -9.34 -3.43 -0.19
C CYS A 310 -7.81 -3.57 -0.29
N ARG A 311 -7.23 -4.54 0.44
CA ARG A 311 -5.78 -4.78 0.44
C ARG A 311 -5.27 -5.46 -0.84
N LEU A 312 -6.10 -6.26 -1.53
CA LEU A 312 -5.71 -6.87 -2.80
C LEU A 312 -5.68 -5.89 -3.97
N ILE A 313 -6.42 -4.78 -3.92
CA ILE A 313 -6.45 -3.80 -5.02
C ILE A 313 -5.05 -3.25 -5.32
N LEU A 314 -4.26 -2.95 -4.29
CA LEU A 314 -2.92 -2.39 -4.43
C LEU A 314 -1.92 -3.30 -5.18
N PRO A 315 -1.66 -4.55 -4.76
CA PRO A 315 -0.73 -5.43 -5.46
C PRO A 315 -1.27 -5.81 -6.84
N LEU A 316 -2.59 -5.89 -7.02
CA LEU A 316 -3.19 -6.10 -8.33
C LEU A 316 -2.96 -4.89 -9.26
N TYR A 317 -2.99 -3.67 -8.75
CA TYR A 317 -2.61 -2.48 -9.51
C TYR A 317 -1.15 -2.54 -9.96
N PHE A 318 -0.21 -2.83 -9.05
CA PHE A 318 1.21 -2.85 -9.40
C PHE A 318 1.60 -3.99 -10.35
N TYR A 319 1.17 -5.22 -10.08
CA TYR A 319 1.55 -6.37 -10.91
C TYR A 319 0.65 -6.58 -12.12
N GLY A 320 -0.58 -6.06 -12.10
CA GLY A 320 -1.59 -6.26 -13.14
C GLY A 320 -1.70 -5.11 -14.14
N CYS A 321 -1.30 -3.89 -13.77
CA CYS A 321 -1.29 -2.76 -14.70
C CYS A 321 0.06 -2.69 -15.44
N PRO A 322 0.10 -2.87 -16.78
CA PRO A 322 1.35 -2.86 -17.54
C PRO A 322 2.08 -1.52 -17.52
N ASN A 323 1.36 -0.44 -17.22
CA ASN A 323 1.87 0.93 -17.26
C ASN A 323 1.64 1.67 -15.93
N ASN A 324 1.96 1.01 -14.82
CA ASN A 324 1.86 1.60 -13.47
C ASN A 324 2.84 2.78 -13.27
N PHE A 325 2.59 3.63 -12.28
CA PHE A 325 3.41 4.84 -12.06
C PHE A 325 4.84 4.52 -11.56
N MET A 326 5.03 3.40 -10.84
CA MET A 326 6.33 2.96 -10.31
C MET A 326 7.15 2.12 -11.31
N LYS A 327 6.62 1.90 -12.52
CA LYS A 327 7.16 1.01 -13.56
C LYS A 327 7.51 -0.41 -13.08
N VAL A 328 6.75 -0.97 -12.14
CA VAL A 328 6.90 -2.37 -11.70
C VAL A 328 6.59 -3.30 -12.88
N PRO A 329 7.39 -4.34 -13.14
CA PRO A 329 7.15 -5.25 -14.25
C PRO A 329 5.80 -5.97 -14.12
N TYR A 330 5.06 -6.01 -15.24
CA TYR A 330 3.80 -6.73 -15.33
C TYR A 330 3.99 -8.23 -15.09
N SER A 331 3.23 -8.80 -14.16
CA SER A 331 3.32 -10.22 -13.81
C SER A 331 1.94 -10.81 -13.49
N PRO A 332 1.25 -11.43 -14.47
CA PRO A 332 -0.09 -11.99 -14.26
C PRO A 332 -0.06 -13.20 -13.33
N ARG A 333 1.06 -13.93 -13.29
CA ARG A 333 1.27 -15.05 -12.37
C ARG A 333 1.19 -14.61 -10.91
N MET A 334 1.79 -13.46 -10.58
CA MET A 334 1.73 -12.89 -9.24
C MET A 334 0.30 -12.45 -8.88
N CYS A 335 -0.41 -11.78 -9.79
CA CYS A 335 -1.80 -11.38 -9.56
C CYS A 335 -2.71 -12.57 -9.27
N PHE A 336 -2.65 -13.60 -10.11
CA PHE A 336 -3.47 -14.79 -9.94
C PHE A 336 -3.10 -15.57 -8.68
N GLY A 337 -1.80 -15.78 -8.45
CA GLY A 337 -1.30 -16.48 -7.25
C GLY A 337 -1.71 -15.78 -5.95
N LEU A 338 -1.56 -14.46 -5.87
CA LEU A 338 -1.93 -13.69 -4.68
C LEU A 338 -3.45 -13.67 -4.46
N THR A 339 -4.23 -13.54 -5.53
CA THR A 339 -5.70 -13.57 -5.47
C THR A 339 -6.20 -14.91 -4.97
N LEU A 340 -5.66 -16.02 -5.51
CA LEU A 340 -6.00 -17.36 -5.02
C LEU A 340 -5.55 -17.57 -3.57
N TYR A 341 -4.37 -17.07 -3.21
CA TYR A 341 -3.82 -17.24 -1.86
C TYR A 341 -4.67 -16.53 -0.80
N VAL A 342 -4.94 -15.24 -0.98
CA VAL A 342 -5.78 -14.46 -0.06
C VAL A 342 -7.23 -14.93 -0.14
N GLY A 343 -7.73 -15.24 -1.34
CA GLY A 343 -9.07 -15.82 -1.54
C GLY A 343 -9.25 -17.13 -0.79
N GLY A 344 -8.26 -18.02 -0.83
CA GLY A 344 -8.23 -19.27 -0.07
C GLY A 344 -8.29 -19.03 1.44
N GLN A 345 -7.51 -18.07 1.96
CA GLN A 345 -7.57 -17.68 3.37
C GLN A 345 -8.97 -17.17 3.77
N VAL A 346 -9.59 -16.32 2.94
CA VAL A 346 -10.95 -15.79 3.17
C VAL A 346 -11.98 -16.91 3.17
N VAL A 347 -11.93 -17.81 2.17
CA VAL A 347 -12.82 -18.96 2.09
C VAL A 347 -12.70 -19.83 3.33
N LEU A 348 -11.48 -20.13 3.80
CA LEU A 348 -11.26 -20.89 5.03
C LEU A 348 -11.84 -20.19 6.26
N LEU A 349 -11.65 -18.87 6.41
CA LEU A 349 -12.25 -18.11 7.51
C LEU A 349 -13.78 -18.09 7.46
N LEU A 350 -14.37 -17.93 6.27
CA LEU A 350 -15.82 -17.95 6.10
C LEU A 350 -16.40 -19.35 6.37
N LEU A 351 -15.70 -20.40 5.95
CA LEU A 351 -16.07 -21.78 6.31
C LEU A 351 -16.00 -21.98 7.83
N GLN A 352 -14.94 -21.51 8.49
CA GLN A 352 -14.84 -21.53 9.95
C GLN A 352 -15.98 -20.75 10.63
N TYR A 353 -16.45 -19.67 10.01
CA TYR A 353 -17.56 -18.85 10.51
C TYR A 353 -18.92 -19.56 10.41
N TYR A 354 -19.23 -20.17 9.26
CA TYR A 354 -20.55 -20.78 9.00
C TYR A 354 -20.67 -22.23 9.44
N LYS A 355 -19.65 -23.06 9.17
CA LYS A 355 -19.67 -24.51 9.44
C LYS A 355 -19.00 -24.89 10.76
N GLY A 356 -18.20 -24.00 11.35
CA GLY A 356 -17.53 -24.21 12.64
C GLY A 356 -16.01 -24.15 12.54
N SER A 357 -15.37 -23.82 13.67
CA SER A 357 -13.96 -23.40 13.76
C SER A 357 -12.91 -24.45 13.35
N ARG A 358 -13.29 -25.73 13.25
CA ARG A 358 -12.38 -26.86 13.00
C ARG A 358 -12.65 -27.64 11.72
N VAL A 359 -13.61 -27.16 10.94
CA VAL A 359 -13.92 -27.78 9.66
C VAL A 359 -12.67 -27.68 8.77
N PHE A 360 -12.27 -28.81 8.16
CA PHE A 360 -11.05 -28.98 7.34
C PHE A 360 -9.70 -28.92 8.05
N VAL A 361 -9.64 -28.88 9.38
CA VAL A 361 -8.36 -28.96 10.10
C VAL A 361 -8.08 -30.40 10.52
N PRO A 362 -6.99 -31.05 10.05
CA PRO A 362 -6.70 -32.44 10.40
C PRO A 362 -6.53 -32.61 11.91
N ALA A 363 -7.11 -33.66 12.48
CA ALA A 363 -7.12 -33.94 13.92
C ALA A 363 -5.71 -33.94 14.56
N VAL A 364 -4.67 -34.28 13.78
CA VAL A 364 -3.26 -34.28 14.20
C VAL A 364 -2.76 -32.89 14.65
N PHE A 365 -3.29 -31.82 14.06
CA PHE A 365 -2.87 -30.44 14.39
C PHE A 365 -3.74 -29.79 15.47
N LEU A 366 -4.76 -30.49 15.98
CA LEU A 366 -5.64 -29.96 17.01
C LEU A 366 -5.09 -30.33 18.40
N PRO A 367 -5.13 -29.41 19.38
CA PRO A 367 -4.85 -29.77 20.76
C PRO A 367 -5.90 -30.76 21.28
N GLU A 368 -5.43 -31.75 22.02
CA GLU A 368 -6.28 -32.69 22.75
C GLU A 368 -7.20 -31.91 23.70
N GLN A 369 -8.50 -32.13 23.61
CA GLN A 369 -9.46 -31.49 24.51
C GLN A 369 -9.95 -32.44 25.56
N TYR A 370 -10.12 -31.85 26.73
CA TYR A 370 -10.78 -32.50 27.81
C TYR A 370 -12.28 -32.67 27.49
N ASN A 371 -12.73 -33.92 27.46
CA ASN A 371 -14.14 -34.24 27.29
C ASN A 371 -14.89 -34.06 28.63
N TYR A 372 -15.63 -32.96 28.73
CA TYR A 372 -16.48 -32.64 29.89
C TYR A 372 -17.62 -33.65 30.10
N PHE A 373 -17.99 -34.44 29.09
CA PHE A 373 -19.04 -35.46 29.18
C PHE A 373 -18.46 -36.86 29.38
N ARG A 374 -17.24 -36.98 29.92
CA ARG A 374 -16.64 -38.28 30.21
C ARG A 374 -17.44 -39.03 31.27
N LYS A 375 -17.58 -40.35 31.09
CA LYS A 375 -18.19 -41.25 32.09
C LYS A 375 -17.16 -41.56 33.17
N VAL A 376 -17.51 -41.40 34.45
CA VAL A 376 -16.59 -41.67 35.56
C VAL A 376 -17.20 -42.75 36.46
N LYS A 377 -17.06 -44.01 36.05
CA LYS A 377 -17.72 -45.16 36.70
C LYS A 377 -17.31 -45.36 38.17
N GLU A 378 -16.06 -45.09 38.54
CA GLU A 378 -15.56 -45.31 39.92
C GLU A 378 -15.99 -44.23 40.92
N LEU A 379 -16.15 -42.98 40.48
CA LEU A 379 -16.62 -41.89 41.38
C LEU A 379 -18.15 -41.86 41.52
N GLU A 380 -18.88 -42.39 40.53
CA GLU A 380 -20.33 -42.52 40.57
C GLU A 380 -20.75 -43.49 41.68
N SER A 381 -20.11 -44.66 41.77
CA SER A 381 -20.42 -45.66 42.80
C SER A 381 -20.05 -45.23 44.22
N LEU A 382 -18.95 -44.47 44.38
CA LEU A 382 -18.49 -44.01 45.70
C LEU A 382 -19.29 -42.83 46.25
N ARG A 383 -19.97 -42.06 45.40
CA ARG A 383 -20.70 -40.83 45.80
C ARG A 383 -22.22 -40.95 45.74
N GLU A 384 -22.75 -42.03 45.16
CA GLU A 384 -24.19 -42.34 45.24
C GLU A 384 -24.63 -42.76 46.66
N GLU A 385 -23.70 -43.22 47.52
CA GLU A 385 -24.00 -43.63 48.90
C GLU A 385 -24.12 -42.45 49.90
N GLU A 386 -23.60 -41.26 49.60
CA GLU A 386 -23.57 -40.11 50.52
C GLU A 386 -24.66 -39.03 50.27
N GLY A 387 -25.62 -39.29 49.40
CA GLY A 387 -26.62 -38.30 48.99
C GLY A 387 -26.14 -37.46 47.81
N GLY A 388 -27.09 -37.11 46.93
CA GLY A 388 -26.82 -36.64 45.56
C GLY A 388 -25.77 -35.54 45.42
N LEU A 389 -25.10 -35.54 44.26
CA LEU A 389 -24.17 -34.48 43.89
C LEU A 389 -24.94 -33.20 43.55
N ASP A 390 -24.91 -32.20 44.44
CA ASP A 390 -25.53 -30.91 44.18
C ASP A 390 -24.62 -30.01 43.34
N CYS A 391 -25.22 -29.30 42.37
CA CYS A 391 -24.52 -28.30 41.61
C CYS A 391 -24.33 -27.04 42.46
N VAL A 392 -23.09 -26.66 42.78
CA VAL A 392 -22.78 -25.47 43.60
C VAL A 392 -23.27 -24.15 42.98
N ILE A 393 -23.59 -24.14 41.68
CA ILE A 393 -24.03 -22.94 40.96
C ILE A 393 -25.52 -22.66 41.18
N CYS A 394 -26.38 -23.68 41.01
CA CYS A 394 -27.84 -23.53 41.15
C CYS A 394 -28.39 -24.14 42.46
N MET A 395 -27.55 -24.86 43.22
CA MET A 395 -27.91 -25.57 44.45
C MET A 395 -28.96 -26.67 44.25
N GLU A 396 -29.09 -27.19 43.03
CA GLU A 396 -30.00 -28.30 42.70
C GLU A 396 -29.21 -29.60 42.44
N PRO A 397 -29.82 -30.77 42.68
CA PRO A 397 -29.16 -32.05 42.44
C PRO A 397 -28.85 -32.25 40.95
N VAL A 398 -27.66 -32.77 40.67
CA VAL A 398 -27.21 -33.14 39.32
C VAL A 398 -27.65 -34.58 39.03
N ASP A 399 -28.38 -34.77 37.93
CA ASP A 399 -28.73 -36.11 37.46
C ASP A 399 -27.49 -36.83 36.89
N ILE A 400 -26.96 -37.76 37.69
CA ILE A 400 -25.78 -38.59 37.37
C ILE A 400 -26.11 -39.60 36.26
N LYS A 401 -27.38 -39.96 36.07
CA LYS A 401 -27.78 -40.98 35.09
C LYS A 401 -27.87 -40.44 33.67
N SER A 402 -27.97 -39.12 33.49
CA SER A 402 -28.01 -38.47 32.18
C SER A 402 -26.66 -37.82 31.81
N PRO A 403 -25.72 -38.57 31.20
CA PRO A 403 -24.40 -38.04 30.83
C PRO A 403 -24.43 -36.88 29.85
N SER A 404 -25.55 -36.67 29.14
CA SER A 404 -25.71 -35.53 28.22
C SER A 404 -26.12 -34.23 28.91
N LYS A 405 -26.54 -34.24 30.18
CA LYS A 405 -27.01 -33.04 30.92
C LYS A 405 -26.06 -32.59 32.02
N ARG A 406 -25.00 -33.34 32.26
CA ARG A 406 -23.97 -33.06 33.27
C ARG A 406 -22.60 -32.88 32.63
N MET A 407 -21.77 -32.08 33.27
CA MET A 407 -20.38 -31.89 32.91
C MET A 407 -19.50 -32.21 34.11
N VAL A 408 -18.40 -32.90 33.84
CA VAL A 408 -17.36 -33.26 34.81
C VAL A 408 -16.12 -32.45 34.48
N THR A 409 -15.51 -31.81 35.46
CA THR A 409 -14.25 -31.06 35.28
C THR A 409 -13.03 -31.97 35.39
N PRO A 410 -11.83 -31.56 34.92
CA PRO A 410 -10.58 -32.30 35.12
C PRO A 410 -10.26 -32.60 36.58
N CYS A 411 -10.71 -31.73 37.49
CA CYS A 411 -10.62 -31.89 38.94
C CYS A 411 -11.76 -32.74 39.55
N ASN A 412 -12.54 -33.45 38.73
CA ASN A 412 -13.60 -34.38 39.14
C ASN A 412 -14.80 -33.76 39.88
N HIS A 413 -15.13 -32.49 39.59
CA HIS A 413 -16.36 -31.86 40.09
C HIS A 413 -17.47 -31.91 39.04
N PHE A 414 -18.72 -32.07 39.51
CA PHE A 414 -19.91 -32.25 38.68
C PHE A 414 -20.78 -30.99 38.68
N PHE A 415 -21.32 -30.63 37.52
CA PHE A 415 -22.21 -29.49 37.34
C PHE A 415 -23.26 -29.81 36.26
N HIS A 416 -24.40 -29.12 36.25
CA HIS A 416 -25.28 -29.12 35.08
C HIS A 416 -24.57 -28.46 33.89
N GLN A 417 -24.85 -28.96 32.68
CA GLN A 417 -24.27 -28.42 31.45
C GLN A 417 -24.47 -26.90 31.35
N GLU A 418 -25.71 -26.44 31.48
CA GLU A 418 -26.03 -25.01 31.34
C GLU A 418 -25.34 -24.14 32.39
N CYS A 419 -25.24 -24.62 33.63
CA CYS A 419 -24.62 -23.89 34.72
C CYS A 419 -23.12 -23.69 34.47
N LEU A 420 -22.41 -24.76 34.09
CA LEU A 420 -20.97 -24.69 33.85
C LEU A 420 -20.64 -23.93 32.55
N GLU A 421 -21.46 -24.06 31.50
CA GLU A 421 -21.33 -23.28 30.27
C GLU A 421 -21.45 -21.78 30.52
N ARG A 422 -22.47 -21.34 31.26
CA ARG A 422 -22.63 -19.93 31.64
C ARG A 422 -21.47 -19.45 32.51
N TRP A 423 -21.02 -20.28 33.46
CA TRP A 423 -19.88 -19.94 34.31
C TRP A 423 -18.59 -19.74 33.51
N LEU A 424 -18.28 -20.64 32.58
CA LEU A 424 -17.07 -20.58 31.76
C LEU A 424 -17.06 -19.43 30.75
N GLN A 425 -18.21 -18.82 30.44
CA GLN A 425 -18.29 -17.55 29.72
C GLN A 425 -17.77 -16.36 30.55
N VAL A 426 -17.81 -16.46 31.89
CA VAL A 426 -17.40 -15.40 32.82
C VAL A 426 -16.00 -15.66 33.40
N LYS A 427 -15.76 -16.86 33.95
CA LYS A 427 -14.49 -17.25 34.58
C LYS A 427 -14.10 -18.68 34.24
N ARG A 428 -12.83 -18.90 33.87
CA ARG A 428 -12.28 -20.22 33.52
C ARG A 428 -11.65 -20.96 34.70
N THR A 429 -12.34 -20.96 35.83
CA THR A 429 -11.91 -21.65 37.05
C THR A 429 -13.04 -22.50 37.60
N CYS A 430 -12.72 -23.63 38.23
CA CYS A 430 -13.72 -24.51 38.82
C CYS A 430 -14.43 -23.79 39.99
N PRO A 431 -15.77 -23.74 40.01
CA PRO A 431 -16.53 -23.14 41.12
C PRO A 431 -16.20 -23.76 42.49
N THR A 432 -15.91 -25.07 42.53
CA THR A 432 -15.67 -25.79 43.78
C THR A 432 -14.23 -25.62 44.29
N CYS A 433 -13.22 -25.88 43.45
CA CYS A 433 -11.81 -25.94 43.88
C CYS A 433 -10.92 -24.85 43.28
N ARG A 434 -11.46 -23.96 42.45
CA ARG A 434 -10.76 -22.85 41.77
C ARG A 434 -9.63 -23.26 40.82
N SER A 435 -9.40 -24.55 40.58
CA SER A 435 -8.46 -25.03 39.57
C SER A 435 -8.81 -24.49 38.18
N PRO A 436 -7.81 -24.17 37.33
CA PRO A 436 -8.06 -23.68 35.98
C PRO A 436 -8.76 -24.76 35.13
N LEU A 437 -9.75 -24.34 34.33
CA LEU A 437 -10.54 -25.24 33.48
C LEU A 437 -10.23 -25.03 31.99
N PRO A 438 -10.07 -26.12 31.20
CA PRO A 438 -9.93 -26.02 29.74
C PRO A 438 -11.22 -25.47 29.10
N PRO A 439 -11.16 -24.83 27.91
CA PRO A 439 -12.37 -24.32 27.25
C PRO A 439 -13.32 -25.45 26.84
N ILE A 440 -14.63 -25.20 26.91
CA ILE A 440 -15.68 -26.05 26.31
C ILE A 440 -15.77 -25.70 24.81
N VAL A 441 -15.97 -26.69 23.94
CA VAL A 441 -15.93 -26.54 22.47
C VAL A 441 -17.24 -26.93 21.79
#